data_AF-A0AAC9Q623-F1
#
_entry.id   AF-A0AAC9Q623-F1
#
_cell.length_a   1.000
_cell.length_b   1.000
_cell.length_c   1.000
_cell.angle_alpha   90.00
_cell.angle_beta   90.00
_cell.angle_gamma   90.00
#
_symmetry.space_group_name_H-M   'P 1'
#
loop_
_entity.id
_entity.type
_entity.pdbx_description
1 polymer ?
#
loop_
_entity_poly.entity_id
_entity_poly.type
_entity_poly.pdbx_seq_one_letter_code
_entity_poly.pdbx_strand_id
1 'polypeptide(L)' 'MEKKKCPQCKNLILNTSPTCLYCGRPNKFITKEYVNKKWNRDNNKNVFDYIFINKYIVFILLLIFTIVIIKFI' A
#
# COMPACT_ATOMS: atom_id res chain seq x y z
N MET A 1 22.39 1.20 -17.52
CA MET A 1 22.08 0.90 -16.10
C MET A 1 23.31 0.29 -15.45
N GLU A 2 23.87 0.96 -14.44
CA GLU A 2 25.04 0.47 -13.71
C GLU A 2 24.70 -0.71 -12.81
N LYS A 3 25.62 -1.68 -12.73
CA LYS A 3 25.48 -2.90 -11.93
C LYS A 3 26.56 -2.92 -10.85
N LYS A 4 26.21 -3.35 -9.63
CA LYS A 4 27.14 -3.55 -8.51
C LYS A 4 27.25 -5.04 -8.17
N LYS A 5 28.36 -5.44 -7.57
CA LYS A 5 28.56 -6.82 -7.08
C LYS A 5 28.01 -6.92 -5.65
N CYS A 6 27.20 -7.94 -5.40
CA CYS A 6 26.72 -8.25 -4.07
C CYS A 6 27.86 -8.68 -3.13
N PRO A 7 28.03 -8.10 -1.93
CA PRO A 7 29.08 -8.52 -1.00
C PRO A 7 28.83 -9.92 -0.42
N GLN A 8 27.57 -10.38 -0.34
CA GLN A 8 27.21 -11.65 0.28
C GLN A 8 27.24 -12.87 -0.68
N CYS A 9 26.66 -12.76 -1.88
CA CYS A 9 26.62 -13.84 -2.88
C CYS A 9 27.48 -13.61 -4.12
N LYS A 10 28.19 -12.47 -4.21
CA LYS A 10 29.08 -12.14 -5.35
C LYS A 10 28.39 -12.04 -6.72
N ASN A 11 27.06 -12.11 -6.80
CA ASN A 11 26.29 -11.89 -8.03
C ASN A 11 26.22 -10.40 -8.42
N LEU A 12 26.04 -10.14 -9.73
CA LEU A 12 25.80 -8.81 -10.29
C LEU A 12 24.33 -8.40 -10.10
N ILE A 13 24.09 -7.28 -9.44
CA ILE A 13 22.75 -6.70 -9.18
C ILE A 13 22.68 -5.26 -9.68
N LEU A 14 21.47 -4.73 -9.92
CA LEU A 14 21.29 -3.31 -10.23
C LEU A 14 21.72 -2.46 -9.04
N ASN A 15 22.28 -1.28 -9.31
CA ASN A 15 22.75 -0.39 -8.23
C ASN A 15 21.61 0.08 -7.31
N THR A 16 20.41 0.24 -7.87
CA THR A 16 19.17 0.60 -7.15
C THR A 16 18.58 -0.54 -6.33
N SER A 17 19.00 -1.79 -6.55
CA SER A 17 18.50 -2.91 -5.75
C SER A 17 19.11 -2.88 -4.35
N PRO A 18 18.30 -3.11 -3.29
CA PRO A 18 18.83 -3.34 -1.96
C PRO A 18 19.79 -4.52 -2.04
N THR A 19 20.89 -4.45 -1.28
CA THR A 19 21.99 -5.41 -1.29
C THR A 19 21.43 -6.83 -1.17
N CYS A 20 21.27 -7.51 -2.30
CA CYS A 20 21.04 -8.95 -2.48
C CYS A 20 20.49 -9.65 -1.23
N LEU A 21 19.25 -9.28 -0.86
CA LEU A 21 18.53 -9.85 0.28
C LEU A 21 18.32 -11.37 0.17
N TYR A 22 18.62 -11.96 -1.00
CA TYR A 22 18.32 -13.32 -1.40
C TYR A 22 19.50 -14.00 -2.08
N CYS A 23 20.57 -14.20 -1.33
CA CYS A 23 21.67 -15.10 -1.69
C CYS A 23 21.28 -16.60 -1.71
N GLY A 24 20.00 -16.94 -1.62
CA GLY A 24 19.54 -18.29 -1.29
C GLY A 24 19.57 -18.64 0.20
N ARG A 25 19.86 -17.68 1.10
CA ARG A 25 19.69 -17.87 2.56
C ARG A 25 18.26 -17.47 2.96
N PRO A 26 17.53 -18.29 3.72
CA PRO A 26 16.24 -17.87 4.29
C PRO A 26 16.48 -16.62 5.13
N ASN A 27 15.77 -15.55 4.76
CA ASN A 27 15.94 -14.25 5.37
C ASN A 27 15.41 -14.32 6.82
N LYS A 28 16.31 -14.24 7.82
CA LYS A 28 15.97 -14.24 9.26
C LYS A 28 14.91 -13.19 9.63
N PHE A 29 14.69 -12.20 8.77
CA PHE A 29 13.79 -11.07 8.96
C PHE A 29 12.43 -11.19 8.25
N ILE A 30 12.23 -12.18 7.36
CA ILE A 30 10.92 -12.43 6.72
C ILE A 30 10.27 -13.58 7.45
N THR A 31 9.83 -13.30 8.67
CA THR A 31 9.00 -14.21 9.43
C THR A 31 7.58 -14.21 8.86
N LYS A 32 6.82 -15.28 9.10
CA LYS A 32 5.38 -15.33 8.79
C LYS A 32 4.64 -14.12 9.36
N GLU A 33 5.08 -13.64 10.51
CA GLU A 33 4.56 -12.43 11.17
C GLU A 33 4.83 -11.15 10.36
N TYR A 34 6.04 -10.97 9.82
CA TYR A 34 6.35 -9.85 8.93
C TYR A 34 5.48 -9.86 7.66
N VAL A 35 5.29 -11.04 7.05
CA VAL A 35 4.45 -11.21 5.86
C VAL A 35 2.98 -10.87 6.18
N ASN A 36 2.44 -11.41 7.28
CA ASN A 36 1.07 -11.12 7.71
C ASN A 36 0.88 -9.63 8.03
N LYS A 37 1.84 -9.00 8.70
CA LYS A 37 1.76 -7.58 9.04
C LYS A 37 1.77 -6.69 7.80
N LYS A 38 2.59 -7.04 6.79
CA LYS A 38 2.61 -6.32 5.51
C LYS A 38 1.31 -6.51 4.74
N TRP A 39 0.82 -7.74 4.63
CA TRP A 39 -0.45 -8.08 3.97
C TRP A 39 -1.64 -7.36 4.61
N ASN A 40 -1.73 -7.37 5.94
CA ASN A 40 -2.80 -6.66 6.66
C ASN A 40 -2.70 -5.15 6.49
N ARG A 41 -1.50 -4.57 6.50
CA ARG A 41 -1.33 -3.12 6.29
C ARG A 41 -1.78 -2.69 4.90
N ASP A 42 -1.45 -3.47 3.87
CA ASP A 42 -1.78 -3.15 2.49
C ASP A 42 -3.28 -3.37 2.21
N ASN A 43 -3.92 -4.38 2.81
CA ASN A 43 -5.36 -4.61 2.67
C ASN A 43 -6.24 -3.72 3.56
N ASN A 44 -5.78 -3.33 4.75
CA ASN A 44 -6.58 -2.52 5.66
C ASN A 44 -6.67 -1.05 5.22
N LYS A 45 -5.74 -0.57 4.38
CA LYS A 45 -5.86 0.76 3.74
C LYS A 45 -7.13 0.89 2.90
N ASN A 46 -7.49 -0.17 2.16
CA ASN A 46 -8.68 -0.17 1.30
C ASN A 46 -9.98 0.02 2.10
N VAL A 47 -10.05 -0.48 3.33
CA VAL A 47 -11.25 -0.37 4.19
C VAL A 47 -11.43 1.07 4.69
N PHE A 48 -10.35 1.72 5.14
CA PHE A 48 -10.40 3.11 5.58
C PHE A 48 -10.74 4.06 4.43
N ASP A 49 -10.12 3.85 3.27
CA ASP A 49 -10.39 4.67 2.08
C ASP A 49 -11.85 4.51 1.62
N TYR A 50 -12.39 3.28 1.64
CA TYR A 50 -13.79 3.02 1.31
C TYR A 50 -14.76 3.70 2.28
N ILE A 51 -14.52 3.61 3.60
CA ILE A 51 -15.36 4.26 4.61
C ILE A 51 -15.33 5.78 4.46
N PHE A 52 -14.15 6.34 4.19
CA PHE A 52 -14.00 7.78 3.99
C PHE A 52 -14.78 8.23 2.76
N ILE A 53 -14.58 7.60 1.60
CA ILE A 53 -15.31 7.90 0.35
C ILE A 53 -16.82 7.81 0.57
N ASN A 54 -17.30 6.75 1.22
CA ASN A 54 -18.74 6.55 1.45
C ASN A 54 -19.34 7.67 2.33
N LYS A 55 -18.61 8.15 3.34
CA LYS A 55 -19.05 9.26 4.20
C LYS A 55 -19.23 10.57 3.42
N TYR A 56 -18.31 10.89 2.50
CA TYR A 56 -18.43 12.11 1.68
C TYR A 56 -19.53 12.02 0.64
N ILE A 57 -19.74 10.84 0.03
CA ILE A 57 -20.82 10.62 -0.94
C ILE A 57 -22.20 10.87 -0.29
N VAL A 58 -22.43 10.33 0.91
CA VAL A 58 -23.69 10.55 1.65
C VAL A 58 -23.90 12.03 1.96
N PHE A 59 -22.84 12.75 2.35
CA PHE A 59 -22.92 14.18 2.62
C PHE A 59 -23.23 15.02 1.37
N ILE A 60 -22.62 14.70 0.23
CA ILE A 60 -22.88 15.37 -1.06
C ILE A 60 -24.32 15.13 -1.50
N LEU A 61 -24.85 13.91 -1.37
CA LEU A 61 -26.24 13.60 -1.69
C LEU A 61 -27.23 14.41 -0.86
N LEU A 62 -26.97 14.57 0.45
CA LEU A 62 -27.79 15.40 1.33
C LEU A 62 -27.79 16.87 0.90
N LEU A 63 -26.62 17.42 0.53
CA LEU A 63 -26.51 18.80 0.04
C LEU A 63 -27.28 19.04 -1.27
N ILE A 64 -27.23 18.09 -2.20
CA ILE A 64 -27.99 18.19 -3.45
C ILE A 64 -29.49 18.17 -3.14
N PHE A 65 -29.92 17.28 -2.24
CA PHE A 65 -31.32 17.15 -1.85
C PHE A 65 -31.87 18.43 -1.21
N THR A 66 -31.11 19.07 -0.32
CA THR A 66 -31.52 20.34 0.30
C THR A 66 -31.60 21.48 -0.72
N ILE A 67 -30.66 21.57 -1.66
CA ILE A 67 -30.72 22.58 -2.74
C ILE A 67 -31.96 22.38 -3.61
N VAL A 68 -32.29 21.14 -3.95
CA VAL A 68 -33.49 20.82 -4.74
C VAL A 68 -34.77 21.22 -4.00
N ILE A 69 -34.86 20.91 -2.70
CA ILE A 69 -36.01 21.32 -1.86
C ILE A 69 -36.14 22.84 -1.82
N ILE A 70 -35.04 23.57 -1.57
CA ILE A 70 -35.05 25.04 -1.50
C ILE A 70 -35.48 25.68 -2.82
N LYS A 71 -35.16 25.07 -3.97
CA LYS A 71 -35.53 25.59 -5.29
C LYS A 71 -36.99 25.29 -5.67
N PHE A 72 -37.57 24.24 -5.10
CA PHE A 72 -38.95 23.82 -5.37
C PHE A 72 -39.98 24.39 -4.38
N ILE A 73 -39.52 24.80 -3.19
CA ILE A 73 -40.24 25.66 -2.24
C ILE A 73 -40.25 27.10 -2.75
#